data_AF-Q6J6X8-F1
#
_entry.id   AF-Q6J6X8-F1
#
_cell.length_a   1.000
_cell.length_b   1.000
_cell.length_c   1.000
_cell.angle_alpha   90.00
_cell.angle_beta   90.00
_cell.angle_gamma   90.00
#
_symmetry.space_group_name_H-M   'P 1'
#
loop_
_entity.id
_entity.type
_entity.pdbx_description
1 polymer ?
#
loop_
_entity_poly.entity_id
_entity_poly.type
_entity_poly.pdbx_seq_one_letter_code
_entity_poly.pdbx_strand_id
1 'polypeptide(L)'
;TIKIYNVDRSACGRIAGVIAKKYGDTGFAGQLNITFTGSAGQSFGCFLTPGMNIRLVGEANDYVGKGIAGGELVVTPVDKIGFQPEDAAIVGNTCLYGATGGQVFVRGKAGERFAVRNSLAEAVVEGAGDHCCEYMTGGCVVILGNVGRNVAAGMTGGLAYILDEDNTLIPKINREIVKIQRVTAPVGQIQLKKLIEAHVEKTGSNKGEAILKDWDKYLSLFWQLVPPSEEDTPEANAKYDITATEQVTLQSA
;
A
#
# COMPACT_ATOMS: atom_id res chain seq x y z
N THR A 1 -3.07 -24.04 -7.06
CA THR A 1 -3.57 -23.51 -5.78
C THR A 1 -3.14 -24.42 -4.64
N ILE A 2 -2.63 -23.87 -3.55
CA ILE A 2 -2.06 -24.60 -2.39
C ILE A 2 -2.90 -24.29 -1.14
N LYS A 3 -3.19 -25.28 -0.30
CA LYS A 3 -3.85 -25.04 0.99
C LYS A 3 -2.85 -24.48 2.00
N ILE A 4 -3.30 -23.53 2.81
CA ILE A 4 -2.49 -22.91 3.87
C ILE A 4 -3.29 -22.80 5.16
N TYR A 5 -2.62 -22.98 6.28
CA TYR A 5 -3.16 -22.88 7.62
C TYR A 5 -2.30 -21.93 8.47
N ASN A 6 -2.85 -21.42 9.57
CA ASN A 6 -2.16 -20.43 10.41
C ASN A 6 -0.81 -20.92 10.99
N VAL A 7 -0.59 -22.23 11.04
CA VAL A 7 0.68 -22.86 11.43
C VAL A 7 1.77 -22.77 10.35
N ASP A 8 1.37 -22.57 9.09
CA ASP A 8 2.25 -22.41 7.93
C ASP A 8 2.79 -20.98 7.87
N ARG A 9 3.88 -20.75 8.60
CA ARG A 9 4.50 -19.43 8.74
C ARG A 9 5.56 -19.18 7.68
N SER A 10 5.76 -17.90 7.33
CA SER A 10 6.80 -17.45 6.39
C SER A 10 6.72 -18.16 5.03
N ALA A 11 5.51 -18.56 4.61
CA ALA A 11 5.30 -19.09 3.28
C ALA A 11 5.80 -18.08 2.24
N CYS A 12 6.42 -18.59 1.17
CA CYS A 12 7.18 -17.86 0.15
C CYS A 12 8.59 -17.40 0.54
N GLY A 13 8.92 -17.17 1.82
CA GLY A 13 10.23 -16.64 2.21
C GLY A 13 11.42 -17.52 1.78
N ARG A 14 11.29 -18.85 1.91
CA ARG A 14 12.33 -19.78 1.40
C ARG A 14 12.45 -19.73 -0.12
N ILE A 15 11.35 -19.54 -0.84
CA ILE A 15 11.35 -19.48 -2.30
C ILE A 15 12.07 -18.21 -2.75
N ALA A 16 11.74 -17.06 -2.14
CA ALA A 16 12.42 -15.79 -2.38
C ALA A 16 13.93 -15.91 -2.11
N GLY A 17 14.33 -16.54 -1.00
CA GLY A 17 15.75 -16.77 -0.69
C GLY A 17 16.48 -17.63 -1.72
N VAL A 18 15.82 -18.63 -2.32
CA VAL A 18 16.39 -19.44 -3.41
C VAL A 18 16.55 -18.61 -4.68
N ILE A 19 15.56 -17.77 -5.02
CA ILE A 19 15.62 -16.86 -6.17
C ILE A 19 16.77 -15.86 -5.98
N ALA A 20 16.79 -15.15 -4.84
CA ALA A 20 17.83 -14.17 -4.53
C ALA A 20 19.23 -14.79 -4.52
N LYS A 21 19.40 -15.99 -3.96
CA LYS A 21 20.69 -16.69 -3.97
C LYS A 21 21.20 -16.98 -5.39
N LYS A 22 20.30 -17.25 -6.33
CA LYS A 22 20.66 -17.62 -7.71
C LYS A 22 20.77 -16.41 -8.64
N TYR A 23 19.94 -15.39 -8.43
CA TYR A 23 19.75 -14.29 -9.38
C TYR A 23 20.06 -12.91 -8.79
N GLY A 24 20.41 -12.82 -7.51
CA GLY A 24 20.44 -11.55 -6.79
C GLY A 24 19.04 -10.94 -6.62
N ASP A 25 18.99 -9.69 -6.16
CA ASP A 25 17.72 -9.03 -5.82
C ASP A 25 16.87 -8.70 -7.04
N THR A 26 17.48 -8.47 -8.21
CA THR A 26 16.79 -7.98 -9.41
C THR A 26 17.03 -8.82 -10.68
N GLY A 27 17.89 -9.83 -10.63
CA GLY A 27 18.29 -10.59 -11.83
C GLY A 27 17.32 -11.70 -12.25
N PHE A 28 16.23 -11.93 -11.52
CA PHE A 28 15.24 -12.94 -11.90
C PHE A 28 14.30 -12.39 -12.97
N ALA A 29 14.53 -12.79 -14.22
CA ALA A 29 13.71 -12.40 -15.37
C ALA A 29 12.45 -13.28 -15.58
N GLY A 30 12.20 -14.23 -14.68
CA GLY A 30 11.05 -15.12 -14.77
C GLY A 30 9.82 -14.59 -14.05
N GLN A 31 8.72 -15.36 -14.13
CA GLN A 31 7.53 -15.14 -13.32
C GLN A 31 7.17 -16.39 -12.53
N LEU A 32 6.85 -16.22 -11.26
CA LEU A 32 6.40 -17.25 -10.35
C LEU A 32 5.04 -16.86 -9.80
N ASN A 33 3.99 -17.52 -10.29
CA ASN A 33 2.62 -17.27 -9.87
C ASN A 33 2.18 -18.37 -8.89
N ILE A 34 1.85 -18.01 -7.64
CA ILE A 34 1.37 -18.98 -6.64
C ILE A 34 0.10 -18.47 -5.98
N THR A 35 -0.96 -19.27 -6.04
CA THR A 35 -2.21 -19.03 -5.32
C THR A 35 -2.31 -19.95 -4.11
N PHE A 36 -2.56 -19.37 -2.95
CA PHE A 36 -2.89 -20.04 -1.70
C PHE A 36 -4.39 -19.88 -1.37
N THR A 37 -4.93 -20.82 -0.61
CA THR A 37 -6.31 -20.74 -0.10
C THR A 37 -6.36 -21.23 1.34
N GLY A 38 -6.86 -20.39 2.25
CA GLY A 38 -6.98 -20.70 3.67
C GLY A 38 -6.57 -19.52 4.57
N SER A 39 -6.11 -19.83 5.77
CA SER A 39 -5.64 -18.86 6.76
C SER A 39 -4.12 -18.90 6.75
N ALA A 40 -3.45 -17.82 6.37
CA ALA A 40 -1.99 -17.80 6.33
C ALA A 40 -1.40 -17.44 7.70
N GLY A 41 -0.36 -18.16 8.10
CA GLY A 41 0.40 -17.85 9.30
C GLY A 41 1.20 -16.55 9.19
N GLN A 42 1.87 -16.19 10.28
CA GLN A 42 2.70 -14.99 10.36
C GLN A 42 3.76 -14.92 9.25
N SER A 43 4.04 -13.69 8.81
CA SER A 43 5.03 -13.39 7.76
C SER A 43 4.71 -14.00 6.39
N PHE A 44 3.42 -14.17 6.06
CA PHE A 44 3.02 -14.61 4.72
C PHE A 44 3.54 -13.65 3.64
N GLY A 45 4.15 -14.20 2.59
CA GLY A 45 4.69 -13.39 1.50
C GLY A 45 5.84 -12.49 1.94
N CYS A 46 6.62 -12.89 2.94
CA CYS A 46 7.81 -12.12 3.34
C CYS A 46 8.91 -12.19 2.27
N PHE A 47 9.67 -11.09 2.15
CA PHE A 47 10.87 -10.97 1.32
C PHE A 47 10.69 -11.28 -0.17
N LEU A 48 9.48 -11.16 -0.73
CA LEU A 48 9.29 -11.43 -2.16
C LEU A 48 10.22 -10.55 -3.00
N THR A 49 10.73 -11.15 -4.07
CA THR A 49 11.60 -10.51 -5.06
C THR A 49 10.81 -10.22 -6.33
N PRO A 50 11.29 -9.33 -7.22
CA PRO A 50 10.73 -9.15 -8.56
C PRO A 50 10.46 -10.49 -9.27
N GLY A 51 9.33 -10.55 -9.97
CA GLY A 51 8.88 -11.77 -10.66
C GLY A 51 8.05 -12.74 -9.80
N MET A 52 7.94 -12.54 -8.48
CA MET A 52 7.04 -13.35 -7.64
C MET A 52 5.65 -12.70 -7.54
N ASN A 53 4.61 -13.38 -8.00
CA ASN A 53 3.22 -12.95 -7.92
C ASN A 53 2.43 -13.93 -7.03
N ILE A 54 2.12 -13.50 -5.82
CA ILE A 54 1.53 -14.34 -4.78
C ILE A 54 0.11 -13.89 -4.51
N ARG A 55 -0.84 -14.82 -4.55
CA ARG A 55 -2.23 -14.57 -4.20
C ARG A 55 -2.65 -15.43 -3.01
N LEU A 56 -3.36 -14.84 -2.07
CA LEU A 56 -4.06 -15.55 -1.01
C LEU A 56 -5.57 -15.31 -1.12
N VAL A 57 -6.33 -16.41 -1.20
CA VAL A 57 -7.78 -16.39 -1.06
C VAL A 57 -8.12 -16.86 0.36
N GLY A 58 -8.43 -15.91 1.24
CA GLY A 58 -8.68 -16.12 2.67
C GLY A 58 -8.23 -14.92 3.50
N GLU A 59 -7.54 -15.17 4.60
CA GLU A 59 -7.01 -14.14 5.52
C GLU A 59 -5.59 -14.48 5.96
N ALA A 60 -4.85 -13.49 6.44
CA ALA A 60 -3.51 -13.69 6.98
C ALA A 60 -3.28 -13.01 8.33
N ASN A 61 -2.44 -13.65 9.14
CA ASN A 61 -1.96 -13.10 10.41
C ASN A 61 -0.92 -11.96 10.19
N ASP A 62 -0.24 -11.54 11.25
CA ASP A 62 0.71 -10.43 11.23
C ASP A 62 1.86 -10.57 10.22
N TYR A 63 2.46 -9.43 9.88
CA TYR A 63 3.68 -9.31 9.07
C TYR A 63 3.54 -9.72 7.60
N VAL A 64 2.32 -9.62 7.04
CA VAL A 64 2.12 -9.85 5.59
C VAL A 64 3.03 -8.94 4.79
N GLY A 65 3.77 -9.51 3.83
CA GLY A 65 4.68 -8.73 3.00
C GLY A 65 5.88 -8.13 3.75
N LYS A 66 6.24 -8.63 4.94
CA LYS A 66 7.42 -8.16 5.68
C LYS A 66 8.67 -8.18 4.78
N GLY A 67 9.33 -7.02 4.68
CA GLY A 67 10.55 -6.85 3.90
C GLY A 67 10.41 -7.20 2.41
N ILE A 68 9.20 -7.11 1.84
CA ILE A 68 9.03 -7.30 0.39
C ILE A 68 9.94 -6.32 -0.37
N ALA A 69 10.67 -6.84 -1.35
CA ALA A 69 11.63 -6.08 -2.16
C ALA A 69 11.16 -5.91 -3.61
N GLY A 70 10.17 -6.70 -4.03
CA GLY A 70 9.58 -6.65 -5.37
C GLY A 70 8.49 -7.69 -5.54
N GLY A 71 7.90 -7.74 -6.73
CA GLY A 71 6.80 -8.64 -7.03
C GLY A 71 5.45 -8.11 -6.57
N GLU A 72 4.45 -8.99 -6.55
CA GLU A 72 3.06 -8.66 -6.24
C GLU A 72 2.52 -9.60 -5.16
N LEU A 73 1.80 -9.04 -4.18
CA LEU A 73 1.11 -9.78 -3.14
C LEU A 73 -0.36 -9.36 -3.05
N VAL A 74 -1.27 -10.27 -3.36
CA VAL A 74 -2.71 -10.02 -3.35
C VAL A 74 -3.39 -10.85 -2.27
N VAL A 75 -4.18 -10.24 -1.42
CA VAL A 75 -5.02 -10.94 -0.42
C VAL A 75 -6.47 -10.57 -0.64
N THR A 76 -7.30 -11.57 -0.91
CA THR A 76 -8.75 -11.43 -1.07
C THR A 76 -9.46 -12.40 -0.13
N PRO A 77 -10.63 -12.05 0.42
CA PRO A 77 -11.47 -13.01 1.12
C PRO A 77 -11.97 -14.11 0.16
N VAL A 78 -12.60 -15.15 0.72
CA VAL A 78 -13.27 -16.21 -0.06
C VAL A 78 -14.55 -15.68 -0.75
N ASP A 79 -14.94 -16.25 -1.90
CA ASP A 79 -16.02 -15.73 -2.78
C ASP A 79 -17.46 -15.78 -2.21
N LYS A 80 -17.65 -16.16 -0.93
CA LYS A 80 -18.95 -16.24 -0.24
C LYS A 80 -18.78 -15.95 1.24
N ILE A 81 -18.55 -14.70 1.57
CA ILE A 81 -18.42 -14.21 2.94
C ILE A 81 -19.76 -13.66 3.44
N GLY A 82 -20.04 -13.88 4.72
CA GLY A 82 -21.22 -13.32 5.41
C GLY A 82 -20.98 -11.89 5.95
N PHE A 83 -19.96 -11.20 5.46
CA PHE A 83 -19.54 -9.87 5.90
C PHE A 83 -19.10 -9.01 4.71
N GLN A 84 -19.04 -7.69 4.89
CA GLN A 84 -18.48 -6.75 3.91
C GLN A 84 -16.94 -6.72 4.05
N PRO A 85 -16.16 -7.09 3.01
CA PRO A 85 -14.70 -7.08 3.07
C PRO A 85 -14.11 -5.79 3.61
N GLU A 86 -14.65 -4.66 3.13
CA GLU A 86 -14.21 -3.31 3.47
C GLU A 86 -14.36 -3.00 4.95
N ASP A 87 -15.16 -3.78 5.69
CA ASP A 87 -15.35 -3.63 7.12
C ASP A 87 -14.58 -4.60 8.00
N ALA A 88 -14.02 -5.66 7.42
CA ALA A 88 -13.39 -6.75 8.14
C ALA A 88 -11.86 -6.69 8.10
N ALA A 89 -11.22 -7.13 9.19
CA ALA A 89 -9.78 -7.36 9.21
C ALA A 89 -9.45 -8.60 8.38
N ILE A 90 -8.63 -8.42 7.34
CA ILE A 90 -8.19 -9.49 6.42
C ILE A 90 -6.70 -9.79 6.56
N VAL A 91 -5.91 -8.78 6.98
CA VAL A 91 -4.49 -8.95 7.32
C VAL A 91 -4.20 -8.36 8.69
N GLY A 92 -3.27 -8.97 9.41
CA GLY A 92 -2.89 -8.56 10.76
C GLY A 92 -2.03 -7.29 10.84
N ASN A 93 -1.27 -7.19 11.92
CA ASN A 93 -0.45 -6.03 12.25
C ASN A 93 0.88 -6.02 11.50
N THR A 94 1.51 -4.84 11.43
CA THR A 94 2.91 -4.66 11.01
C THR A 94 3.18 -5.24 9.60
N CYS A 95 2.16 -5.18 8.73
CA CYS A 95 2.30 -5.55 7.33
C CYS A 95 3.24 -4.57 6.62
N LEU A 96 4.00 -5.08 5.64
CA LEU A 96 5.01 -4.33 4.88
C LEU A 96 6.16 -3.75 5.72
N TYR A 97 6.42 -4.34 6.89
CA TYR A 97 7.51 -3.86 7.74
C TYR A 97 8.84 -3.85 6.97
N GLY A 98 9.40 -2.65 6.76
CA GLY A 98 10.70 -2.49 6.12
C GLY A 98 10.70 -2.82 4.63
N ALA A 99 9.55 -2.75 3.96
CA ALA A 99 9.44 -3.07 2.54
C ALA A 99 10.26 -2.11 1.66
N THR A 100 10.98 -2.65 0.69
CA THR A 100 11.88 -1.92 -0.22
C THR A 100 11.48 -2.07 -1.69
N GLY A 101 10.24 -2.49 -1.95
CA GLY A 101 9.66 -2.51 -3.29
C GLY A 101 8.47 -3.46 -3.37
N GLY A 102 7.89 -3.57 -4.56
CA GLY A 102 6.75 -4.46 -4.83
C GLY A 102 5.40 -3.81 -4.54
N GLN A 103 4.34 -4.54 -4.91
CA GLN A 103 2.96 -4.06 -4.84
C GLN A 103 2.10 -4.99 -4.00
N VAL A 104 1.32 -4.42 -3.07
CA VAL A 104 0.47 -5.20 -2.17
C VAL A 104 -0.98 -4.72 -2.19
N PHE A 105 -1.91 -5.62 -2.50
CA PHE A 105 -3.33 -5.31 -2.62
C PHE A 105 -4.14 -6.18 -1.65
N VAL A 106 -4.84 -5.58 -0.70
CA VAL A 106 -5.66 -6.30 0.30
C VAL A 106 -7.10 -5.83 0.21
N ARG A 107 -8.00 -6.73 -0.17
CA ARG A 107 -9.45 -6.46 -0.14
C ARG A 107 -9.99 -6.65 1.27
N GLY A 108 -9.79 -5.63 2.09
CA GLY A 108 -10.27 -5.51 3.46
C GLY A 108 -9.33 -4.67 4.32
N LYS A 109 -9.58 -4.62 5.63
CA LYS A 109 -8.79 -3.85 6.60
C LYS A 109 -7.50 -4.56 6.99
N ALA A 110 -6.45 -3.79 7.17
CA ALA A 110 -5.24 -4.19 7.85
C ALA A 110 -5.30 -3.85 9.35
N GLY A 111 -4.49 -4.53 10.15
CA GLY A 111 -4.29 -4.21 11.56
C GLY A 111 -3.47 -2.94 11.80
N GLU A 112 -2.92 -2.82 13.00
CA GLU A 112 -2.07 -1.71 13.44
C GLU A 112 -0.71 -1.71 12.71
N ARG A 113 -0.06 -0.55 12.67
CA ARG A 113 1.29 -0.37 12.09
C ARG A 113 1.39 -0.84 10.64
N PHE A 114 0.30 -0.71 9.89
CA PHE A 114 0.32 -0.98 8.46
C PHE A 114 1.36 -0.08 7.76
N ALA A 115 2.21 -0.66 6.92
CA ALA A 115 3.28 0.04 6.20
C ALA A 115 4.32 0.72 7.12
N VAL A 116 4.53 0.19 8.32
CA VAL A 116 5.58 0.70 9.22
C VAL A 116 6.96 0.55 8.58
N ARG A 117 7.73 1.63 8.54
CA ARG A 117 9.05 1.67 7.87
C ARG A 117 9.02 1.20 6.41
N ASN A 118 7.90 1.39 5.71
CA ASN A 118 7.88 1.19 4.26
C ASN A 118 8.83 2.20 3.60
N SER A 119 9.67 1.72 2.69
CA SER A 119 10.65 2.54 2.00
C SER A 119 10.38 2.68 0.51
N LEU A 120 9.75 1.69 -0.15
CA LEU A 120 9.54 1.74 -1.61
C LEU A 120 8.36 0.88 -2.10
N ALA A 121 7.61 0.19 -1.22
CA ALA A 121 6.46 -0.59 -1.67
C ALA A 121 5.24 0.29 -1.95
N GLU A 122 4.44 -0.14 -2.91
CA GLU A 122 3.12 0.42 -3.18
C GLU A 122 2.06 -0.49 -2.57
N ALA A 123 1.03 0.08 -1.93
CA ALA A 123 -0.01 -0.73 -1.31
C ALA A 123 -1.39 -0.09 -1.38
N VAL A 124 -2.42 -0.94 -1.51
CA VAL A 124 -3.83 -0.54 -1.41
C VAL A 124 -4.57 -1.47 -0.46
N VAL A 125 -5.20 -0.91 0.57
CA VAL A 125 -6.05 -1.63 1.54
C VAL A 125 -7.34 -0.85 1.81
N GLU A 126 -8.37 -1.49 2.37
CA GLU A 126 -9.70 -0.88 2.57
C GLU A 126 -9.90 -0.30 3.98
N GLY A 127 -8.83 -0.27 4.78
CA GLY A 127 -8.76 0.37 6.09
C GLY A 127 -7.51 -0.08 6.84
N ALA A 128 -7.16 0.61 7.93
CA ALA A 128 -6.00 0.25 8.76
C ALA A 128 -6.22 0.58 10.24
N GLY A 129 -5.47 -0.07 11.13
CA GLY A 129 -5.47 0.25 12.56
C GLY A 129 -4.68 1.53 12.91
N ASP A 130 -4.33 1.65 14.20
CA ASP A 130 -3.50 2.75 14.71
C ASP A 130 -2.07 2.67 14.09
N HIS A 131 -1.36 3.81 14.03
CA HIS A 131 0.02 3.91 13.55
C HIS A 131 0.24 3.54 12.07
N CYS A 132 -0.77 3.74 11.21
CA CYS A 132 -0.62 3.56 9.76
C CYS A 132 0.50 4.47 9.21
N CYS A 133 1.37 3.92 8.37
CA CYS A 133 2.54 4.57 7.77
C CYS A 133 3.58 5.12 8.76
N GLU A 134 3.62 4.60 9.99
CA GLU A 134 4.61 5.00 10.99
C GLU A 134 6.04 4.78 10.47
N TYR A 135 6.90 5.79 10.57
CA TYR A 135 8.29 5.77 10.08
C TYR A 135 8.47 5.44 8.59
N MET A 136 7.44 5.62 7.75
CA MET A 136 7.56 5.44 6.31
C MET A 136 8.56 6.46 5.71
N THR A 137 9.46 5.98 4.85
CA THR A 137 10.54 6.77 4.23
C THR A 137 10.47 6.81 2.70
N GLY A 138 9.46 6.15 2.11
CA GLY A 138 9.23 6.13 0.66
C GLY A 138 8.15 5.11 0.28
N GLY A 139 7.84 5.02 -1.02
CA GLY A 139 6.73 4.22 -1.53
C GLY A 139 5.40 4.98 -1.53
N CYS A 140 4.30 4.28 -1.80
CA CYS A 140 2.97 4.88 -1.92
C CYS A 140 1.90 4.00 -1.27
N VAL A 141 1.12 4.55 -0.34
CA VAL A 141 0.08 3.80 0.39
C VAL A 141 -1.29 4.43 0.15
N VAL A 142 -2.25 3.64 -0.30
CA VAL A 142 -3.65 4.05 -0.49
C VAL A 142 -4.55 3.30 0.49
N ILE A 143 -5.34 4.04 1.26
CA ILE A 143 -6.34 3.48 2.17
C ILE A 143 -7.74 3.90 1.70
N LEU A 144 -8.58 2.92 1.32
CA LEU A 144 -9.93 3.14 0.79
C LEU A 144 -11.02 3.17 1.87
N GLY A 145 -10.65 3.49 3.11
CA GLY A 145 -11.56 3.51 4.24
C GLY A 145 -10.91 4.02 5.51
N ASN A 146 -11.55 3.71 6.64
CA ASN A 146 -11.18 4.27 7.93
C ASN A 146 -9.82 3.78 8.45
N VAL A 147 -9.11 4.71 9.09
CA VAL A 147 -7.85 4.47 9.79
C VAL A 147 -7.98 4.75 11.29
N GLY A 148 -7.07 4.14 12.06
CA GLY A 148 -6.86 4.42 13.48
C GLY A 148 -6.12 5.73 13.75
N ARG A 149 -5.63 5.89 14.97
CA ARG A 149 -4.92 7.08 15.49
C ARG A 149 -3.43 7.09 15.14
N ASN A 150 -2.80 8.24 15.33
CA ASN A 150 -1.36 8.46 15.18
C ASN A 150 -0.84 8.08 13.78
N VAL A 151 -1.63 8.36 12.75
CA VAL A 151 -1.28 8.12 11.34
C VAL A 151 -0.07 8.97 10.96
N ALA A 152 0.85 8.40 10.19
CA ALA A 152 2.05 9.06 9.64
C ALA A 152 3.02 9.61 10.70
N ALA A 153 2.98 9.08 11.93
CA ALA A 153 3.97 9.43 12.95
C ALA A 153 5.39 9.07 12.48
N GLY A 154 6.30 10.04 12.48
CA GLY A 154 7.67 9.83 11.99
C GLY A 154 7.78 9.52 10.50
N MET A 155 6.72 9.70 9.70
CA MET A 155 6.77 9.52 8.24
C MET A 155 7.58 10.65 7.61
N THR A 156 8.74 10.33 7.02
CA THR A 156 9.68 11.31 6.46
C THR A 156 9.83 11.21 4.94
N GLY A 157 9.18 10.25 4.29
CA GLY A 157 9.23 10.09 2.84
C GLY A 157 8.10 9.22 2.29
N GLY A 158 7.87 9.32 0.98
CA GLY A 158 6.76 8.67 0.29
C GLY A 158 5.42 9.37 0.49
N LEU A 159 4.38 8.86 -0.16
CA LEU A 159 3.05 9.46 -0.17
C LEU A 159 1.98 8.52 0.39
N ALA A 160 1.01 9.07 1.11
CA ALA A 160 -0.18 8.33 1.51
C ALA A 160 -1.46 9.03 1.06
N TYR A 161 -2.40 8.27 0.50
CA TYR A 161 -3.74 8.73 0.12
C TYR A 161 -4.77 8.02 0.99
N ILE A 162 -5.60 8.76 1.71
CA ILE A 162 -6.57 8.19 2.64
C ILE A 162 -7.95 8.75 2.33
N LEU A 163 -8.90 7.86 2.07
CA LEU A 163 -10.30 8.22 1.89
C LEU A 163 -10.94 8.52 3.26
N ASP A 164 -11.54 9.70 3.39
CA ASP A 164 -12.19 10.17 4.63
C ASP A 164 -13.65 10.55 4.35
N GLU A 165 -14.55 9.56 4.40
CA GLU A 165 -15.97 9.76 4.13
C GLU A 165 -16.74 10.34 5.32
N ASP A 166 -16.26 10.12 6.55
CA ASP A 166 -16.92 10.53 7.79
C ASP A 166 -16.30 11.79 8.44
N ASN A 167 -15.30 12.40 7.80
CA ASN A 167 -14.57 13.57 8.28
C ASN A 167 -13.88 13.36 9.64
N THR A 168 -13.42 12.13 9.92
CA THR A 168 -12.77 11.79 11.20
C THR A 168 -11.25 11.67 11.09
N LEU A 169 -10.66 11.81 9.91
CA LEU A 169 -9.23 11.57 9.70
C LEU A 169 -8.33 12.64 10.33
N ILE A 170 -8.68 13.91 10.19
CA ILE A 170 -7.80 15.05 10.53
C ILE A 170 -7.32 15.06 12.00
N PRO A 171 -8.13 14.68 13.01
CA PRO A 171 -7.67 14.51 14.39
C PRO A 171 -6.81 13.26 14.64
N LYS A 172 -6.84 12.28 13.74
CA LYS A 172 -6.12 11.01 13.87
C LYS A 172 -4.70 11.06 13.29
N ILE A 173 -4.38 12.07 12.48
CA ILE A 173 -3.06 12.25 11.87
C ILE A 173 -2.10 12.90 12.87
N ASN A 174 -0.89 12.33 12.98
CA ASN A 174 0.23 12.98 13.64
C ASN A 174 0.79 14.06 12.70
N ARG A 175 0.75 15.32 13.16
CA ARG A 175 1.09 16.49 12.35
C ARG A 175 2.51 17.00 12.55
N GLU A 176 3.35 16.23 13.22
CA GLU A 176 4.73 16.63 13.51
C GLU A 176 5.54 16.85 12.23
N ILE A 177 5.34 16.02 11.21
CA ILE A 177 6.15 16.02 9.99
C ILE A 177 5.31 16.23 8.73
N VAL A 178 4.23 15.45 8.56
CA VAL A 178 3.49 15.46 7.29
C VAL A 178 2.60 16.69 7.15
N LYS A 179 2.63 17.27 5.95
CA LYS A 179 1.60 18.19 5.46
C LYS A 179 0.38 17.39 5.03
N ILE A 180 -0.80 17.87 5.43
CA ILE A 180 -2.08 17.29 5.04
C ILE A 180 -2.69 18.18 3.96
N GLN A 181 -2.99 17.62 2.78
CA GLN A 181 -3.57 18.38 1.68
C GLN A 181 -4.61 17.57 0.89
N ARG A 182 -5.38 18.23 0.04
CA ARG A 182 -6.24 17.56 -0.95
C ARG A 182 -5.40 17.13 -2.16
N VAL A 183 -5.88 16.14 -2.90
CA VAL A 183 -5.20 15.63 -4.10
C VAL A 183 -5.44 16.57 -5.29
N THR A 184 -4.67 17.66 -5.35
CA THR A 184 -4.85 18.71 -6.37
C THR A 184 -3.96 18.56 -7.59
N ALA A 185 -2.81 17.89 -7.45
CA ALA A 185 -1.86 17.72 -8.55
C ALA A 185 -2.35 16.66 -9.55
N PRO A 186 -2.40 16.95 -10.87
CA PRO A 186 -2.86 15.97 -11.86
C PRO A 186 -2.07 14.65 -11.85
N VAL A 187 -0.76 14.70 -11.64
CA VAL A 187 0.07 13.48 -11.54
C VAL A 187 -0.29 12.65 -10.31
N GLY A 188 -0.55 13.30 -9.17
CA GLY A 188 -1.01 12.63 -7.95
C GLY A 188 -2.39 11.98 -8.11
N GLN A 189 -3.31 12.65 -8.82
CA GLN A 189 -4.61 12.07 -9.18
C GLN A 189 -4.46 10.82 -10.06
N ILE A 190 -3.55 10.86 -11.04
CA ILE A 190 -3.25 9.71 -11.91
C ILE A 190 -2.63 8.56 -11.11
N GLN A 191 -1.68 8.84 -10.21
CA GLN A 191 -1.05 7.83 -9.35
C GLN A 191 -2.10 7.13 -8.48
N LEU A 192 -2.92 7.90 -7.78
CA LEU A 192 -4.01 7.38 -6.94
C LEU A 192 -4.97 6.53 -7.77
N LYS A 193 -5.45 7.04 -8.91
CA LYS A 193 -6.39 6.33 -9.76
C LYS A 193 -5.83 5.00 -10.27
N LYS A 194 -4.59 4.98 -10.74
CA LYS A 194 -3.91 3.76 -11.22
C LYS A 194 -3.78 2.69 -10.14
N LEU A 195 -3.44 3.09 -8.91
CA LEU A 195 -3.35 2.15 -7.80
C LEU A 195 -4.71 1.55 -7.45
N ILE A 196 -5.79 2.33 -7.50
CA ILE A 196 -7.16 1.85 -7.28
C ILE A 196 -7.62 0.95 -8.43
N GLU A 197 -7.32 1.30 -9.69
CA GLU A 197 -7.59 0.45 -10.86
C GLU A 197 -6.90 -0.91 -10.74
N ALA A 198 -5.60 -0.91 -10.40
CA ALA A 198 -4.86 -2.15 -10.14
C ALA A 198 -5.47 -2.93 -8.96
N HIS A 199 -5.85 -2.24 -7.87
CA HIS A 199 -6.51 -2.88 -6.74
C HIS A 199 -7.81 -3.58 -7.17
N VAL A 200 -8.67 -2.92 -7.95
CA VAL A 200 -9.91 -3.50 -8.49
C VAL A 200 -9.62 -4.69 -9.40
N GLU A 201 -8.71 -4.55 -10.35
CA GLU A 201 -8.32 -5.63 -11.27
C GLU A 201 -7.83 -6.87 -10.51
N LYS A 202 -7.01 -6.66 -9.48
CA LYS A 202 -6.39 -7.75 -8.74
C LYS A 202 -7.32 -8.36 -7.69
N THR A 203 -8.28 -7.61 -7.15
CA THR A 203 -9.06 -8.07 -5.98
C THR A 203 -10.56 -8.20 -6.20
N GLY A 204 -11.11 -7.61 -7.27
CA GLY A 204 -12.55 -7.43 -7.44
C GLY A 204 -13.18 -6.59 -6.33
N SER A 205 -12.47 -5.58 -5.83
CA SER A 205 -12.95 -4.69 -4.76
C SER A 205 -14.15 -3.87 -5.22
N ASN A 206 -15.31 -4.14 -4.62
CA ASN A 206 -16.53 -3.34 -4.84
C ASN A 206 -16.33 -1.88 -4.38
N LYS A 207 -15.57 -1.65 -3.31
CA LYS A 207 -15.26 -0.30 -2.82
C LYS A 207 -14.44 0.48 -3.84
N GLY A 208 -13.39 -0.15 -4.38
CA GLY A 208 -12.59 0.42 -5.46
C GLY A 208 -13.42 0.70 -6.70
N GLU A 209 -14.29 -0.23 -7.12
CA GLU A 209 -15.19 -0.03 -8.27
C GLU A 209 -16.13 1.16 -8.07
N ALA A 210 -16.72 1.30 -6.88
CA ALA A 210 -17.59 2.42 -6.55
C ALA A 210 -16.83 3.76 -6.60
N ILE A 211 -15.59 3.79 -6.10
CA ILE A 211 -14.72 4.97 -6.16
C ILE A 211 -14.41 5.35 -7.60
N LEU A 212 -14.03 4.39 -8.45
CA LEU A 212 -13.69 4.64 -9.85
C LEU A 212 -14.89 5.11 -10.67
N LYS A 213 -16.08 4.57 -10.36
CA LYS A 213 -17.34 4.95 -11.02
C LYS A 213 -17.73 6.40 -10.76
N ASP A 214 -17.62 6.85 -9.50
CA ASP A 214 -17.97 8.20 -9.07
C ASP A 214 -16.70 9.02 -8.72
N TRP A 215 -15.69 8.97 -9.59
CA TRP A 215 -14.34 9.47 -9.30
C TRP A 215 -14.29 10.90 -8.76
N ASP A 216 -14.94 11.86 -9.43
CA ASP A 216 -14.86 13.27 -9.04
C ASP A 216 -15.42 13.53 -7.63
N LYS A 217 -16.47 12.78 -7.26
CA LYS A 217 -17.04 12.82 -5.93
C LYS A 217 -16.03 12.31 -4.91
N TYR A 218 -15.49 11.11 -5.11
CA TYR A 218 -14.58 10.49 -4.14
C TYR A 218 -13.24 11.19 -4.05
N LEU A 219 -12.72 11.72 -5.16
CA LEU A 219 -11.45 12.46 -5.19
C LEU A 219 -11.45 13.63 -4.20
N SER A 220 -12.58 14.32 -4.06
CA SER A 220 -12.74 15.42 -3.10
C SER A 220 -12.67 14.98 -1.63
N LEU A 221 -12.88 13.69 -1.36
CA LEU A 221 -12.85 13.08 -0.02
C LEU A 221 -11.48 12.51 0.34
N PHE A 222 -10.59 12.33 -0.64
CA PHE A 222 -9.23 11.90 -0.35
C PHE A 222 -8.39 13.01 0.29
N TRP A 223 -7.57 12.61 1.24
CA TRP A 223 -6.46 13.38 1.77
C TRP A 223 -5.14 12.77 1.29
N GLN A 224 -4.20 13.64 0.93
CA GLN A 224 -2.82 13.30 0.64
C GLN A 224 -1.95 13.73 1.83
N LEU A 225 -1.16 12.80 2.36
CA LEU A 225 -0.15 13.07 3.37
C LEU A 225 1.21 13.16 2.69
N VAL A 226 1.85 14.31 2.82
CA VAL A 226 3.06 14.69 2.10
C VAL A 226 4.12 15.08 3.13
N PRO A 227 5.18 14.29 3.34
CA PRO A 227 6.31 14.72 4.14
C PRO A 227 7.16 15.75 3.36
N PRO A 228 8.01 16.54 4.05
CA PRO A 228 8.80 17.60 3.42
C PRO A 228 9.68 17.15 2.26
N SER A 229 10.14 15.89 2.25
CA SER A 229 10.94 15.33 1.15
C SER A 229 10.18 15.22 -0.18
N GLU A 230 8.85 15.17 -0.13
CA GLU A 230 8.00 14.95 -1.31
C GLU A 230 7.26 16.21 -1.76
N GLU A 231 7.43 17.35 -1.06
CA GLU A 231 6.61 18.55 -1.29
C GLU A 231 6.70 19.09 -2.73
N ASP A 232 7.88 18.96 -3.34
CA ASP A 232 8.15 19.42 -4.70
C ASP A 232 8.03 18.31 -5.74
N THR A 233 7.48 17.14 -5.40
CA THR A 233 7.24 16.07 -6.39
C THR A 233 6.06 16.41 -7.30
N PRO A 234 6.03 15.93 -8.56
CA PRO A 234 4.89 16.12 -9.45
C PRO A 234 3.55 15.63 -8.86
N GLU A 235 3.61 14.58 -8.04
CA GLU A 235 2.46 13.96 -7.38
C GLU A 235 1.88 14.82 -6.26
N ALA A 236 2.70 15.62 -5.57
CA ALA A 236 2.28 16.48 -4.46
C ALA A 236 2.06 17.94 -4.88
N ASN A 237 2.79 18.43 -5.88
CA ASN A 237 2.79 19.84 -6.28
C ASN A 237 2.04 20.07 -7.59
N ALA A 238 0.85 20.69 -7.51
CA ALA A 238 0.06 21.04 -8.68
C ALA A 238 0.73 22.08 -9.61
N LYS A 239 1.78 22.78 -9.14
CA LYS A 239 2.53 23.78 -9.90
C LYS A 239 3.90 23.29 -10.37
N TYR A 240 4.18 21.98 -10.28
CA TYR A 240 5.48 21.39 -10.55
C TYR A 240 6.17 21.92 -11.83
N ASP A 241 5.45 21.98 -12.96
CA ASP A 241 5.99 22.44 -14.25
C ASP A 241 6.44 23.91 -14.25
N ILE A 242 5.79 24.76 -13.45
CA ILE A 242 6.13 26.18 -13.30
C ILE A 242 7.41 26.32 -12.47
N THR A 243 7.47 25.63 -11.34
CA THR A 243 8.64 25.63 -10.43
C THR A 243 9.89 25.02 -11.06
N ALA A 244 9.75 23.95 -11.84
CA ALA A 244 10.87 23.34 -12.56
C ALA A 244 11.47 24.29 -13.61
N THR A 245 10.62 25.02 -14.32
CA THR A 245 11.04 25.99 -15.35
C THR A 245 11.76 27.20 -14.74
N GLU A 246 11.30 27.71 -13.59
CA GLU A 246 11.95 28.81 -12.86
C GLU A 246 13.32 28.40 -12.27
N GLN A 247 13.44 27.19 -11.70
CA GLN A 247 14.73 26.70 -11.19
C GLN A 247 15.78 26.51 -12.29
N VAL A 248 15.39 26.03 -13.47
CA VAL A 248 16.30 25.90 -14.63
C VAL A 248 16.78 27.28 -15.11
N THR A 249 15.91 28.29 -15.06
CA THR A 249 16.25 29.67 -15.48
C THR A 249 17.19 30.36 -14.50
N LEU A 250 17.08 30.06 -13.19
CA LEU A 250 17.95 30.62 -12.15
C LEU A 250 19.33 29.95 -12.06
N GLN A 251 19.47 28.68 -12.44
CA GLN A 251 20.77 27.99 -12.46
C GLN A 251 21.59 28.26 -13.75
N SER A 252 20.96 28.84 -14.76
CA SER A 252 21.59 29.17 -16.05
C SER A 252 21.94 30.66 -16.21
N ALA A 253 21.74 31.45 -15.16
CA ALA A 253 22.12 32.87 -15.04
C ALA A 253 23.29 33.05 -14.08
#